data_AF-A0A1V5H6R5-F1
#
_entry.id   AF-A0A1V5H6R5-F1
#
_cell.length_a   1.000
_cell.length_b   1.000
_cell.length_c   1.000
_cell.angle_alpha   90.00
_cell.angle_beta   90.00
_cell.angle_gamma   90.00
#
_symmetry.space_group_name_H-M   'P 1'
#
loop_
_entity.id
_entity.type
_entity.pdbx_description
1 polymer ?
#
loop_
_entity_poly.entity_id
_entity_poly.type
_entity_poly.pdbx_seq_one_letter_code
_entity_poly.pdbx_strand_id
1 'polypeptide(L)'
;MPPLSFRVPPPALDPAAPAASPRLRQRASLGLLMAALTVCMARADEAEPANADPPPRRPPTSVETELAARADQALAKAWGTPAQEAANFLAHEWPRHALARLHGRPPTSTEKELEQARGVVQGFVDTLEKGPGWPRPATIRLPFAESAIAIDGRLDEPAWRNALATTASYEYGSRDPAADADTVWRLAWDERSLYAAFDCADAEIVAPTLPRDADVWNYDCIEIFLLPALEPPDYWELVVSPTGAVFDALHRKKLKGWGPERTDLERSLEGLRFAVGKRPAGGPGYVIEIAVPFDQLPGRTAAPAKPGERLSIMLARFDRTAAAFKTYSFVPLLSWGHNIWNLVPAELTR
;
A
#
# COMPACT_ATOMS: atom_id res chain seq x y z
N MET A 1 -24.09 15.46 6.98
CA MET A 1 -22.90 15.75 6.14
C MET A 1 -22.39 14.43 5.60
N PRO A 2 -22.16 14.29 4.29
CA PRO A 2 -21.60 13.04 3.76
C PRO A 2 -20.16 12.88 4.27
N PRO A 3 -19.67 11.65 4.47
CA PRO A 3 -18.28 11.41 4.81
C PRO A 3 -17.40 11.99 3.70
N LEU A 4 -16.36 12.74 4.06
CA LEU A 4 -15.33 13.18 3.13
C LEU A 4 -14.64 11.92 2.56
N SER A 5 -15.08 11.45 1.40
CA SER A 5 -14.26 10.57 0.58
C SER A 5 -13.07 11.41 0.13
N PHE A 6 -11.86 11.01 0.50
CA PHE A 6 -10.63 11.61 -0.01
C PHE A 6 -10.51 11.27 -1.51
N ARG A 7 -11.30 11.95 -2.37
CA ARG A 7 -11.07 11.98 -3.82
C ARG A 7 -9.90 12.91 -4.04
N VAL A 8 -8.70 12.35 -3.93
CA VAL A 8 -7.48 12.98 -4.39
C VAL A 8 -7.59 13.07 -5.90
N PRO A 9 -7.59 14.27 -6.51
CA PRO A 9 -7.45 14.34 -7.95
C PRO A 9 -6.11 13.71 -8.32
N PRO A 10 -6.08 12.83 -9.32
CA PRO A 10 -4.85 12.20 -9.78
C PRO A 10 -3.74 13.24 -10.01
N PRO A 11 -2.47 13.00 -9.61
CA PRO A 11 -1.38 13.86 -10.06
C PRO A 11 -1.39 13.97 -11.58
N ALA A 12 -1.15 15.16 -12.11
CA ALA A 12 -1.14 15.41 -13.54
C ALA A 12 -0.19 14.42 -14.23
N LEU A 13 -0.68 13.79 -15.31
CA LEU A 13 0.11 12.90 -16.15
C LEU A 13 1.19 13.74 -16.84
N ASP A 14 2.40 13.79 -16.27
CA ASP A 14 3.56 14.35 -16.96
C ASP A 14 4.45 13.19 -17.46
N PRO A 15 4.35 12.80 -18.75
CA PRO A 15 5.21 11.77 -19.33
C PRO A 15 6.68 12.21 -19.50
N ALA A 16 7.04 13.46 -19.14
CA ALA A 16 8.38 14.02 -19.29
C ALA A 16 9.09 14.33 -17.95
N ALA A 17 8.54 13.93 -16.80
CA ALA A 17 9.21 14.13 -15.52
C ALA A 17 10.57 13.39 -15.50
N PRO A 18 11.70 14.08 -15.26
CA PRO A 18 13.01 13.43 -15.26
C PRO A 18 13.08 12.36 -14.16
N ALA A 19 13.71 11.22 -14.47
CA ALA A 19 13.93 10.14 -13.52
C ALA A 19 14.53 10.70 -12.22
N ALA A 20 13.74 10.69 -11.15
CA ALA A 20 14.18 11.22 -9.88
C ALA A 20 15.36 10.39 -9.35
N SER A 21 16.33 11.06 -8.72
CA SER A 21 17.51 10.41 -8.13
C SER A 21 17.10 9.26 -7.18
N PRO A 22 17.95 8.24 -6.94
CA PRO A 22 17.64 7.13 -6.03
C PRO A 22 17.17 7.57 -4.64
N ARG A 23 17.66 8.72 -4.16
CA ARG A 23 17.25 9.34 -2.88
C ARG A 23 15.86 9.98 -2.92
N LEU A 24 15.37 10.43 -4.08
CA LEU A 24 13.99 10.86 -4.27
C LEU A 24 13.03 9.67 -4.40
N ARG A 25 13.47 8.55 -5.02
CA ARG A 25 12.67 7.31 -5.11
C ARG A 25 12.35 6.73 -3.73
N GLN A 26 13.27 6.82 -2.77
CA GLN A 26 13.03 6.47 -1.36
C GLN A 26 11.91 7.29 -0.68
N ARG A 27 11.58 8.48 -1.21
CA ARG A 27 10.47 9.31 -0.73
C ARG A 27 9.17 9.07 -1.51
N ALA A 28 9.21 8.32 -2.60
CA ALA A 28 8.11 8.13 -3.54
C ALA A 28 7.34 6.80 -3.35
N SER A 29 7.87 5.83 -2.60
CA SER A 29 7.13 4.61 -2.19
C SER A 29 6.06 4.88 -1.11
N LEU A 30 5.58 6.13 -1.04
CA LEU A 30 4.65 6.58 -0.04
C LEU A 30 3.28 6.85 -0.65
N GLY A 31 2.53 5.77 -0.85
CA GLY A 31 1.11 5.80 -1.16
C GLY A 31 0.25 6.62 -0.18
N LEU A 32 0.73 6.82 1.05
CA LEU A 32 0.09 7.69 2.04
C LEU A 32 0.49 9.18 1.91
N LEU A 33 1.66 9.47 1.34
CA LEU A 33 2.23 10.81 1.32
C LEU A 33 1.63 11.66 0.19
N MET A 34 1.46 11.15 -1.03
CA MET A 34 1.06 12.01 -2.15
C MET A 34 -0.38 12.52 -2.04
N ALA A 35 -1.30 11.76 -1.45
CA ALA A 35 -2.68 12.20 -1.22
C ALA A 35 -2.80 13.34 -0.18
N ALA A 36 -2.07 13.22 0.94
CA ALA A 36 -2.11 14.20 2.02
C ALA A 36 -1.14 15.38 1.81
N LEU A 37 0.02 15.15 1.19
CA LEU A 37 1.00 16.20 0.90
C LEU A 37 0.63 17.04 -0.32
N THR A 38 -0.05 16.53 -1.34
CA THR A 38 -0.39 17.39 -2.49
C THR A 38 -1.32 18.52 -2.05
N VAL A 39 -2.28 18.27 -1.14
CA VAL A 39 -3.15 19.33 -0.59
C VAL A 39 -2.40 20.24 0.40
N CYS A 40 -1.48 19.70 1.20
CA CYS A 40 -0.72 20.51 2.18
C CYS A 40 0.44 21.30 1.55
N MET A 41 1.04 20.81 0.47
CA MET A 41 2.18 21.42 -0.23
C MET A 41 1.79 22.26 -1.44
N ALA A 42 0.67 21.98 -2.13
CA ALA A 42 0.21 22.82 -3.26
C ALA A 42 -0.28 24.22 -2.82
N ARG A 43 -0.31 24.52 -1.52
CA ARG A 43 -0.53 25.87 -0.96
C ARG A 43 0.73 26.48 -0.31
N ALA A 44 1.89 25.87 -0.53
CA ALA A 44 3.17 26.32 0.05
C ALA A 44 3.96 27.27 -0.87
N ASP A 45 3.60 27.39 -2.16
CA ASP A 45 4.40 28.13 -3.17
C ASP A 45 3.92 29.55 -3.49
N GLU A 46 3.03 30.13 -2.68
CA GLU A 46 2.92 31.59 -2.67
C GLU A 46 4.03 32.14 -1.78
N ALA A 47 5.14 32.56 -2.39
CA ALA A 47 6.20 33.28 -1.71
C ALA A 47 5.59 34.54 -1.05
N GLU A 48 5.52 34.56 0.28
CA GLU A 48 5.09 35.75 1.01
C GLU A 48 6.06 36.90 0.68
N PRO A 49 5.56 38.10 0.35
CA PRO A 49 6.41 39.23 0.02
C PRO A 49 7.28 39.58 1.23
N ALA A 50 8.57 39.82 0.99
CA ALA A 50 9.61 40.00 2.01
C ALA A 50 9.41 41.17 3.01
N ASN A 51 8.30 41.92 2.87
CA ASN A 51 7.94 43.10 3.68
C ASN A 51 6.50 43.04 4.26
N ALA A 52 5.85 41.87 4.30
CA ALA A 52 4.57 41.74 5.00
C ALA A 52 4.76 41.66 6.52
N ASP A 53 3.84 42.25 7.29
CA ASP A 53 3.75 42.01 8.73
C ASP A 53 3.63 40.51 9.01
N PRO A 54 4.26 40.00 10.09
CA PRO A 54 4.16 38.58 10.42
C PRO A 54 2.69 38.19 10.61
N PRO A 55 2.26 37.04 10.06
CA PRO A 55 0.87 36.63 10.11
C PRO A 55 0.37 36.52 11.56
N PRO A 56 -0.90 36.90 11.83
CA PRO A 56 -1.46 36.86 13.18
C PRO A 56 -1.42 35.43 13.74
N ARG A 57 -1.15 35.33 15.05
CA ARG A 57 -1.03 34.06 15.77
C ARG A 57 -2.09 33.96 16.85
N ARG A 58 -2.63 32.75 17.04
CA ARG A 58 -3.63 32.45 18.08
C ARG A 58 -3.34 31.12 18.79
N PRO A 59 -3.83 30.91 20.02
CA PRO A 59 -3.87 29.58 20.62
C PRO A 59 -4.82 28.65 19.85
N PRO A 60 -4.68 27.33 20.00
CA PRO A 60 -5.65 26.39 19.46
C PRO A 60 -7.03 26.58 20.14
N THR A 61 -8.09 26.37 19.36
CA THR A 61 -9.48 26.32 19.79
C THR A 61 -9.78 25.05 20.57
N SER A 62 -10.95 25.00 21.22
CA SER A 62 -11.43 23.78 21.89
C SER A 62 -11.52 22.58 20.95
N VAL A 63 -12.02 22.78 19.72
CA VAL A 63 -12.13 21.74 18.68
C VAL A 63 -10.76 21.15 18.33
N GLU A 64 -9.74 22.01 18.19
CA GLU A 64 -8.36 21.58 17.90
C GLU A 64 -7.75 20.80 19.06
N THR A 65 -7.95 21.26 20.29
CA THR A 65 -7.47 20.55 21.48
C THR A 65 -8.19 19.21 21.70
N GLU A 66 -9.48 19.12 21.35
CA GLU A 66 -10.26 17.89 21.41
C GLU A 66 -9.78 16.87 20.36
N LEU A 67 -9.47 17.32 19.13
CA LEU A 67 -8.85 16.48 18.11
C LEU A 67 -7.50 15.92 18.57
N ALA A 68 -6.68 16.74 19.22
CA ALA A 68 -5.41 16.28 19.80
C ALA A 68 -5.62 15.22 20.90
N ALA A 69 -6.61 15.43 21.79
CA ALA A 69 -6.94 14.47 22.83
C ALA A 69 -7.45 13.13 22.27
N ARG A 70 -8.27 13.16 21.20
CA ARG A 70 -8.68 11.95 20.48
C ARG A 70 -7.48 11.21 19.89
N ALA A 71 -6.54 11.95 19.28
CA ALA A 71 -5.32 11.38 18.74
C ALA A 71 -4.50 10.65 19.81
N ASP A 72 -4.28 11.27 20.98
CA ASP A 72 -3.56 10.64 22.09
C ASP A 72 -4.23 9.35 22.57
N GLN A 73 -5.56 9.36 22.72
CA GLN A 73 -6.31 8.17 23.13
C GLN A 73 -6.23 7.05 22.09
N ALA A 74 -6.26 7.39 20.80
CA ALA A 74 -6.19 6.42 19.72
C ALA A 74 -4.75 5.86 19.59
N LEU A 75 -3.72 6.70 19.71
CA LEU A 75 -2.31 6.30 19.74
C LEU A 75 -2.02 5.28 20.86
N ALA A 76 -2.57 5.51 22.06
CA ALA A 76 -2.40 4.60 23.19
C ALA A 76 -2.96 3.19 22.95
N LYS A 77 -3.89 3.03 21.99
CA LYS A 77 -4.56 1.76 21.67
C LYS A 77 -4.08 1.12 20.37
N ALA A 78 -3.24 1.80 19.59
CA ALA A 78 -2.86 1.35 18.26
C ALA A 78 -1.87 0.17 18.24
N TRP A 79 -1.21 -0.12 19.38
CA TRP A 79 -0.14 -1.12 19.43
C TRP A 79 -0.54 -2.49 18.88
N GLY A 80 0.12 -2.91 17.79
CA GLY A 80 -0.13 -4.19 17.14
C GLY A 80 -1.50 -4.32 16.45
N THR A 81 -2.25 -3.24 16.32
CA THR A 81 -3.51 -3.21 15.54
C THR A 81 -3.20 -2.95 14.06
N PRO A 82 -4.16 -3.18 13.14
CA PRO A 82 -4.05 -2.75 11.76
C PRO A 82 -3.75 -1.24 11.59
N ALA A 83 -4.01 -0.40 12.60
CA ALA A 83 -3.70 1.03 12.55
C ALA A 83 -2.31 1.39 13.06
N GLN A 84 -1.47 0.42 13.42
CA GLN A 84 -0.12 0.68 13.96
C GLN A 84 0.72 1.55 13.03
N GLU A 85 0.59 1.40 11.71
CA GLU A 85 1.37 2.21 10.78
C GLU A 85 0.90 3.67 10.74
N ALA A 86 -0.39 3.93 10.92
CA ALA A 86 -0.92 5.27 11.12
C ALA A 86 -0.39 5.89 12.43
N ALA A 87 -0.20 5.07 13.48
CA ALA A 87 0.36 5.54 14.75
C ALA A 87 1.84 5.88 14.61
N ASN A 88 2.59 5.02 13.91
CA ASN A 88 3.98 5.26 13.56
C ASN A 88 4.14 6.56 12.79
N PHE A 89 3.23 6.84 11.83
CA PHE A 89 3.23 8.09 11.08
C PHE A 89 3.02 9.30 11.98
N LEU A 90 1.97 9.28 12.81
CA LEU A 90 1.63 10.43 13.63
C LEU A 90 2.72 10.73 14.69
N ALA A 91 3.47 9.71 15.10
CA ALA A 91 4.65 9.84 15.95
C ALA A 91 5.94 10.27 15.20
N HIS A 92 5.93 10.30 13.87
CA HIS A 92 7.08 10.65 13.04
C HIS A 92 7.36 12.17 13.02
N GLU A 93 8.52 12.57 12.47
CA GLU A 93 9.15 13.88 12.71
C GLU A 93 8.25 15.10 12.45
N TRP A 94 7.54 15.13 11.32
CA TRP A 94 6.73 16.28 10.94
C TRP A 94 5.27 16.17 11.44
N PRO A 95 4.58 15.00 11.44
CA PRO A 95 3.21 14.92 11.95
C PRO A 95 3.14 15.10 13.47
N ARG A 96 4.18 14.70 14.22
CA ARG A 96 4.24 14.97 15.66
C ARG A 96 4.20 16.47 15.96
N HIS A 97 4.73 17.32 15.07
CA HIS A 97 4.68 18.78 15.22
C HIS A 97 3.28 19.31 14.93
N ALA A 98 2.53 18.71 14.01
CA ALA A 98 1.11 19.02 13.81
C ALA A 98 0.31 18.71 15.08
N LEU A 99 0.48 17.51 15.65
CA LEU A 99 -0.17 17.14 16.90
C LEU A 99 0.24 18.07 18.06
N ALA A 100 1.53 18.39 18.18
CA ALA A 100 2.03 19.33 19.18
C ALA A 100 1.37 20.72 19.06
N ARG A 101 1.19 21.24 17.84
CA ARG A 101 0.49 22.52 17.62
C ARG A 101 -0.95 22.49 18.12
N LEU A 102 -1.68 21.40 17.87
CA LEU A 102 -3.04 21.24 18.39
C LEU A 102 -3.08 21.12 19.92
N HIS A 103 -2.00 20.69 20.56
CA HIS A 103 -1.80 20.79 22.02
C HIS A 103 -1.36 22.18 22.51
N GLY A 104 -1.20 23.17 21.64
CA GLY A 104 -0.70 24.49 22.02
C GLY A 104 0.82 24.50 22.23
N ARG A 105 1.57 23.70 21.47
CA ARG A 105 3.04 23.69 21.44
C ARG A 105 3.53 23.96 20.01
N PRO A 106 3.96 25.20 19.69
CA PRO A 106 4.07 26.38 20.57
C PRO A 106 2.71 26.97 21.01
N PRO A 107 2.67 27.83 22.06
CA PRO A 107 1.41 28.37 22.61
C PRO A 107 0.52 29.10 21.61
N THR A 108 1.09 29.65 20.55
CA THR A 108 0.36 30.27 19.44
C THR A 108 0.95 29.87 18.10
N SER A 109 0.08 29.67 17.12
CA SER A 109 0.42 29.34 15.72
C SER A 109 -0.39 30.21 14.77
N THR A 110 0.04 30.32 13.51
CA THR A 110 -0.76 31.00 12.47
C THR A 110 -1.99 30.16 12.11
N GLU A 111 -3.00 30.77 11.50
CA GLU A 111 -4.18 30.01 11.05
C GLU A 111 -3.81 28.94 10.01
N LYS A 112 -2.87 29.24 9.10
CA LYS A 112 -2.37 28.28 8.10
C LYS A 112 -1.70 27.07 8.75
N GLU A 113 -0.89 27.29 9.78
CA GLU A 113 -0.24 26.19 10.53
C GLU A 113 -1.27 25.32 11.26
N LEU A 114 -2.31 25.94 11.83
CA LEU A 114 -3.38 25.22 12.52
C LEU A 114 -4.29 24.47 11.54
N GLU A 115 -4.60 25.04 10.37
CA GLU A 115 -5.31 24.36 9.28
C GLU A 115 -4.55 23.12 8.80
N GLN A 116 -3.25 23.26 8.55
CA GLN A 116 -2.38 22.14 8.21
C GLN A 116 -2.36 21.09 9.33
N ALA A 117 -2.22 21.52 10.58
CA ALA A 117 -2.20 20.61 11.72
C ALA A 117 -3.52 19.84 11.88
N ARG A 118 -4.67 20.50 11.72
CA ARG A 118 -5.99 19.88 11.71
C ARG A 118 -6.09 18.83 10.61
N GLY A 119 -5.72 19.19 9.38
CA GLY A 119 -5.78 18.28 8.22
C GLY A 119 -4.93 17.02 8.43
N VAL A 120 -3.70 17.20 8.91
CA VAL A 120 -2.77 16.09 9.16
C VAL A 120 -3.26 15.18 10.28
N VAL A 121 -3.66 15.75 11.43
CA VAL A 121 -4.10 14.92 12.57
C VAL A 121 -5.42 14.23 12.25
N GLN A 122 -6.41 14.94 11.71
CA GLN A 122 -7.71 14.38 11.37
C GLN A 122 -7.60 13.25 10.34
N GLY A 123 -6.72 13.38 9.33
CA GLY A 123 -6.52 12.35 8.31
C GLY A 123 -6.05 10.99 8.86
N PHE A 124 -5.47 10.97 10.06
CA PHE A 124 -4.93 9.75 10.68
C PHE A 124 -5.73 9.28 11.90
N VAL A 125 -6.34 10.21 12.65
CA VAL A 125 -7.16 9.88 13.83
C VAL A 125 -8.29 8.92 13.47
N ASP A 126 -8.99 9.13 12.34
CA ASP A 126 -10.11 8.26 11.96
C ASP A 126 -9.65 6.81 11.69
N THR A 127 -8.45 6.64 11.12
CA THR A 127 -7.82 5.33 10.92
C THR A 127 -7.38 4.72 12.26
N LEU A 128 -6.79 5.53 13.14
CA LEU A 128 -6.36 5.10 14.48
C LEU A 128 -7.52 4.63 15.35
N GLU A 129 -8.64 5.35 15.33
CA GLU A 129 -9.84 5.02 16.11
C GLU A 129 -10.50 3.72 15.61
N LYS A 130 -10.43 3.44 14.30
CA LYS A 130 -10.89 2.17 13.74
C LYS A 130 -9.99 0.99 14.13
N GLY A 131 -8.69 1.22 14.28
CA GLY A 131 -7.67 0.18 14.46
C GLY A 131 -8.01 -0.92 15.47
N PRO A 132 -8.31 -0.59 16.73
CA PRO A 132 -8.62 -1.59 17.77
C PRO A 132 -9.85 -2.47 17.46
N GLY A 133 -10.81 -1.94 16.71
CA GLY A 133 -12.02 -2.66 16.31
C GLY A 133 -11.93 -3.29 14.92
N TRP A 134 -10.84 -3.07 14.18
CA TRP A 134 -10.68 -3.63 12.85
C TRP A 134 -10.28 -5.11 12.93
N PRO A 135 -10.98 -6.02 12.23
CA PRO A 135 -10.64 -7.43 12.27
C PRO A 135 -9.25 -7.64 11.68
N ARG A 136 -8.43 -8.46 12.35
CA ARG A 136 -7.22 -8.97 11.71
C ARG A 136 -7.59 -9.97 10.62
N PRO A 137 -6.89 -10.01 9.48
CA PRO A 137 -7.14 -11.00 8.46
C PRO A 137 -7.01 -12.42 9.02
N ALA A 138 -7.96 -13.29 8.68
CA ALA A 138 -7.86 -14.71 8.98
C ALA A 138 -6.69 -15.34 8.22
N THR A 139 -6.13 -16.43 8.76
CA THR A 139 -5.11 -17.19 8.02
C THR A 139 -5.76 -17.83 6.79
N ILE A 140 -5.22 -17.53 5.61
CA ILE A 140 -5.59 -18.20 4.37
C ILE A 140 -4.75 -19.47 4.19
N ARG A 141 -5.34 -20.48 3.54
CA ARG A 141 -4.64 -21.73 3.20
C ARG A 141 -4.32 -21.69 1.71
N LEU A 142 -3.05 -21.85 1.38
CA LEU A 142 -2.56 -21.85 0.00
C LEU A 142 -2.50 -23.29 -0.50
N PRO A 143 -3.30 -23.68 -1.51
CA PRO A 143 -3.28 -25.03 -2.04
C PRO A 143 -2.01 -25.33 -2.83
N PHE A 144 -1.55 -26.58 -2.75
CA PHE A 144 -0.42 -27.06 -3.55
C PHE A 144 -0.81 -27.19 -5.03
N ALA A 145 0.06 -26.75 -5.92
CA ALA A 145 -0.10 -26.89 -7.35
C ALA A 145 0.28 -28.32 -7.80
N GLU A 146 -0.73 -29.18 -8.00
CA GLU A 146 -0.57 -30.59 -8.41
C GLU A 146 -0.04 -30.76 -9.86
N SER A 147 0.11 -29.67 -10.60
CA SER A 147 0.70 -29.65 -11.94
C SER A 147 1.50 -28.36 -12.13
N ALA A 148 2.44 -28.37 -13.07
CA ALA A 148 3.25 -27.19 -13.37
C ALA A 148 2.38 -26.00 -13.81
N ILE A 149 2.74 -24.81 -13.34
CA ILE A 149 2.19 -23.54 -13.78
C ILE A 149 3.24 -22.87 -14.67
N ALA A 150 2.94 -22.72 -15.97
CA ALA A 150 3.70 -21.81 -16.80
C ALA A 150 3.26 -20.38 -16.47
N ILE A 151 4.19 -19.44 -16.59
CA ILE A 151 3.92 -18.03 -16.32
C ILE A 151 3.92 -17.35 -17.67
N ASP A 152 2.77 -17.35 -18.33
CA ASP A 152 2.59 -16.91 -19.73
C ASP A 152 1.35 -16.01 -19.96
N GLY A 153 0.59 -15.74 -18.89
CA GLY A 153 -0.55 -14.84 -18.86
C GLY A 153 -1.87 -15.46 -19.29
N ARG A 154 -1.97 -16.80 -19.39
CA ARG A 154 -3.13 -17.48 -20.00
C ARG A 154 -4.11 -18.11 -19.02
N LEU A 155 -3.67 -18.46 -17.81
CA LEU A 155 -4.50 -19.14 -16.78
C LEU A 155 -5.15 -20.45 -17.25
N ASP A 156 -4.56 -21.15 -18.23
CA ASP A 156 -5.16 -22.37 -18.81
C ASP A 156 -4.65 -23.67 -18.18
N GLU A 157 -3.68 -23.59 -17.25
CA GLU A 157 -3.14 -24.73 -16.52
C GLU A 157 -4.15 -25.34 -15.53
N PRO A 158 -4.19 -26.68 -15.42
CA PRO A 158 -5.06 -27.37 -14.46
C PRO A 158 -4.85 -26.93 -13.01
N ALA A 159 -3.62 -26.60 -12.61
CA ALA A 159 -3.30 -26.18 -11.24
C ALA A 159 -4.08 -24.94 -10.79
N TRP A 160 -4.40 -24.01 -11.70
CA TRP A 160 -5.19 -22.81 -11.37
C TRP A 160 -6.63 -23.12 -10.94
N ARG A 161 -7.16 -24.31 -11.28
CA ARG A 161 -8.50 -24.74 -10.86
C ARG A 161 -8.57 -25.12 -9.38
N ASN A 162 -7.45 -25.55 -8.81
CA ASN A 162 -7.34 -25.93 -7.41
C ASN A 162 -6.68 -24.84 -6.54
N ALA A 163 -6.27 -23.72 -7.15
CA ALA A 163 -5.75 -22.57 -6.43
C ALA A 163 -6.80 -21.97 -5.48
N LEU A 164 -6.35 -21.28 -4.44
CA LEU A 164 -7.22 -20.40 -3.67
C LEU A 164 -7.71 -19.32 -4.65
N ALA A 165 -9.02 -19.17 -4.81
CA ALA A 165 -9.62 -18.15 -5.68
C ALA A 165 -10.67 -17.34 -4.93
N THR A 166 -10.67 -16.02 -5.13
CA THR A 166 -11.73 -15.13 -4.65
C THR A 166 -12.00 -14.04 -5.67
N THR A 167 -13.25 -13.57 -5.72
CA THR A 167 -13.66 -12.38 -6.48
C THR A 167 -13.95 -11.20 -5.55
N ALA A 168 -13.84 -11.39 -4.24
CA ALA A 168 -14.06 -10.34 -3.27
C ALA A 168 -12.91 -9.33 -3.34
N SER A 169 -13.27 -8.06 -3.51
CA SER A 169 -12.36 -6.93 -3.56
C SER A 169 -12.89 -5.85 -2.62
N TYR A 170 -11.99 -5.20 -1.87
CA TYR A 170 -12.34 -4.21 -0.86
C TYR A 170 -11.48 -2.97 -1.03
N GLU A 171 -12.10 -1.79 -1.07
CA GLU A 171 -11.37 -0.53 -0.89
C GLU A 171 -10.76 -0.49 0.53
N TYR A 172 -9.56 0.09 0.66
CA TYR A 172 -8.90 0.18 1.97
C TYR A 172 -9.72 1.03 2.95
N GLY A 173 -9.85 0.54 4.18
CA GLY A 173 -10.69 1.17 5.20
C GLY A 173 -12.19 0.91 5.03
N SER A 174 -12.59 0.08 4.06
CA SER A 174 -13.93 -0.50 3.93
C SER A 174 -13.96 -1.97 4.34
N ARG A 175 -15.12 -2.41 4.86
CA ARG A 175 -15.42 -3.84 5.09
C ARG A 175 -16.46 -4.37 4.12
N ASP A 176 -17.05 -3.48 3.34
CA ASP A 176 -18.05 -3.82 2.35
C ASP A 176 -17.34 -4.11 1.02
N PRO A 177 -17.66 -5.23 0.35
CA PRO A 177 -17.10 -5.52 -0.97
C PRO A 177 -17.38 -4.38 -1.96
N ALA A 178 -16.38 -4.01 -2.74
CA ALA A 178 -16.50 -3.05 -3.82
C ALA A 178 -17.24 -3.71 -5.01
N ALA A 179 -18.35 -3.11 -5.42
CA ALA A 179 -19.19 -3.65 -6.48
C ALA A 179 -18.59 -3.48 -7.90
N ASP A 180 -17.67 -2.55 -8.07
CA ASP A 180 -17.02 -2.18 -9.32
C ASP A 180 -15.62 -2.78 -9.49
N ALA A 181 -15.15 -3.56 -8.51
CA ALA A 181 -13.80 -4.14 -8.50
C ALA A 181 -13.79 -5.60 -8.94
N ASP A 182 -14.17 -5.86 -10.20
CA ASP A 182 -14.19 -7.21 -10.79
C ASP A 182 -12.76 -7.71 -11.04
N THR A 183 -12.24 -8.45 -10.05
CA THR A 183 -10.92 -9.06 -10.06
C THR A 183 -11.02 -10.47 -9.52
N VAL A 184 -10.51 -11.45 -10.27
CA VAL A 184 -10.32 -12.81 -9.74
C VAL A 184 -8.89 -12.95 -9.24
N TRP A 185 -8.74 -13.02 -7.93
CA TRP A 185 -7.48 -13.22 -7.23
C TRP A 185 -7.22 -14.72 -7.09
N ARG A 186 -6.03 -15.19 -7.48
CA ARG A 186 -5.62 -16.59 -7.34
C ARG A 186 -4.29 -16.71 -6.63
N LEU A 187 -4.17 -17.69 -5.74
CA LEU A 187 -2.93 -18.04 -5.05
C LEU A 187 -2.75 -19.56 -5.00
N ALA A 188 -1.54 -20.01 -5.30
CA ALA A 188 -1.12 -21.41 -5.17
C ALA A 188 0.36 -21.45 -4.79
N TRP A 189 0.88 -22.63 -4.48
CA TRP A 189 2.31 -22.82 -4.24
C TRP A 189 2.78 -24.19 -4.72
N ASP A 190 4.07 -24.31 -5.01
CA ASP A 190 4.75 -25.60 -5.11
C ASP A 190 6.05 -25.58 -4.29
N GLU A 191 6.83 -26.67 -4.34
CA GLU A 191 8.09 -26.80 -3.61
C GLU A 191 9.11 -25.66 -3.87
N ARG A 192 8.99 -24.92 -4.98
CA ARG A 192 9.96 -23.88 -5.39
C ARG A 192 9.38 -22.47 -5.40
N SER A 193 8.10 -22.29 -5.69
CA SER A 193 7.50 -20.97 -5.90
C SER A 193 6.18 -20.77 -5.18
N LEU A 194 5.97 -19.53 -4.74
CA LEU A 194 4.64 -18.98 -4.50
C LEU A 194 4.10 -18.44 -5.83
N TYR A 195 2.86 -18.80 -6.17
CA TYR A 195 2.18 -18.36 -7.39
C TYR A 195 1.03 -17.42 -7.05
N ALA A 196 0.91 -16.34 -7.81
CA ALA A 196 -0.22 -15.43 -7.75
C ALA A 196 -0.70 -15.11 -9.16
N ALA A 197 -2.02 -14.99 -9.33
CA ALA A 197 -2.60 -14.54 -10.58
C ALA A 197 -3.81 -13.64 -10.37
N PHE A 198 -4.00 -12.71 -11.29
CA PHE A 198 -4.99 -11.64 -11.21
C PHE A 198 -5.66 -11.51 -12.58
N ASP A 199 -6.95 -11.83 -12.66
CA ASP A 199 -7.79 -11.55 -13.83
C ASP A 199 -8.60 -10.30 -13.52
N CYS A 200 -8.18 -9.16 -14.06
CA CYS A 200 -8.72 -7.84 -13.74
C CYS A 200 -9.58 -7.35 -14.89
N ALA A 201 -10.90 -7.22 -14.68
CA ALA A 201 -11.75 -6.51 -15.61
C ALA A 201 -11.49 -5.00 -15.47
N ASP A 202 -11.20 -4.35 -16.60
CA ASP A 202 -10.88 -2.92 -16.61
C ASP A 202 -11.25 -2.31 -17.97
N ALA A 203 -12.08 -1.27 -17.96
CA ALA A 203 -12.54 -0.60 -19.17
C ALA A 203 -11.57 0.50 -19.64
N GLU A 204 -10.71 1.01 -18.75
CA GLU A 204 -9.84 2.15 -19.01
C GLU A 204 -8.47 1.92 -18.36
N ILE A 205 -7.61 1.18 -19.06
CA ILE A 205 -6.25 0.91 -18.59
C ILE A 205 -5.35 2.12 -18.85
N VAL A 206 -4.90 2.76 -17.78
CA VAL A 206 -3.89 3.82 -17.71
C VAL A 206 -2.59 3.24 -17.14
N ALA A 207 -1.77 2.66 -18.01
CA ALA A 207 -0.42 2.18 -17.69
C ALA A 207 0.57 2.49 -18.82
N PRO A 208 1.56 3.37 -18.60
CA PRO A 208 2.62 3.59 -19.58
C PRO A 208 3.61 2.42 -19.58
N THR A 209 4.39 2.30 -20.65
CA THR A 209 5.60 1.48 -20.63
C THR A 209 6.66 2.22 -19.81
N LEU A 210 7.18 1.57 -18.78
CA LEU A 210 8.21 2.12 -17.90
C LEU A 210 9.44 1.21 -17.85
N PRO A 211 10.64 1.77 -17.64
CA PRO A 211 11.80 0.95 -17.34
C PRO A 211 11.60 0.23 -16.00
N ARG A 212 12.34 -0.86 -15.81
CA ARG A 212 12.39 -1.59 -14.54
C ARG A 212 12.70 -0.63 -13.38
N ASP A 213 12.03 -0.84 -12.25
CA ASP A 213 12.16 -0.11 -10.99
C ASP A 213 11.79 1.39 -11.07
N ALA A 214 10.98 1.76 -12.05
CA ALA A 214 10.28 3.05 -12.08
C ALA A 214 9.07 3.07 -11.13
N ASP A 215 8.42 4.23 -11.00
CA ASP A 215 7.28 4.44 -10.11
C ASP A 215 5.97 3.86 -10.70
N VAL A 216 5.92 2.52 -10.84
CA VAL A 216 4.82 1.77 -11.47
C VAL A 216 3.49 1.97 -10.72
N TRP A 217 3.53 2.14 -9.40
CA TRP A 217 2.38 2.29 -8.50
C TRP A 217 1.54 3.57 -8.70
N ASN A 218 1.92 4.46 -9.62
CA ASN A 218 1.12 5.64 -9.98
C ASN A 218 0.03 5.34 -11.03
N TYR A 219 0.00 4.10 -11.54
CA TYR A 219 -0.78 3.64 -12.69
C TYR A 219 -1.54 2.36 -12.35
N ASP A 220 -2.22 1.76 -13.34
CA ASP A 220 -2.75 0.41 -13.16
C ASP A 220 -1.63 -0.59 -12.88
N CYS A 221 -1.75 -1.31 -11.78
CA CYS A 221 -0.82 -2.35 -11.40
C CYS A 221 -1.41 -3.31 -10.38
N ILE A 222 -0.74 -4.43 -10.22
CA ILE A 222 -0.83 -5.29 -9.05
C ILE A 222 0.38 -5.01 -8.17
N GLU A 223 0.14 -4.86 -6.87
CA GLU A 223 1.19 -4.72 -5.86
C GLU A 223 1.08 -5.87 -4.84
N ILE A 224 2.21 -6.47 -4.50
CA ILE A 224 2.32 -7.60 -3.58
C ILE A 224 3.38 -7.29 -2.54
N PHE A 225 3.02 -7.43 -1.26
CA PHE A 225 3.98 -7.45 -0.17
C PHE A 225 4.13 -8.88 0.37
N LEU A 226 5.37 -9.37 0.48
CA LEU A 226 5.69 -10.71 0.98
C LEU A 226 6.63 -10.63 2.18
N LEU A 227 6.11 -10.97 3.36
CA LEU A 227 6.83 -11.01 4.63
C LEU A 227 6.95 -12.46 5.12
N PRO A 228 8.12 -13.11 5.00
CA PRO A 228 8.29 -14.50 5.46
C PRO A 228 8.23 -14.65 6.99
N ALA A 229 8.75 -13.67 7.73
CA ALA A 229 8.80 -13.67 9.19
C ALA A 229 8.83 -12.24 9.75
N LEU A 230 8.40 -12.07 11.00
CA LEU A 230 8.46 -10.77 11.70
C LEU A 230 9.84 -10.44 12.30
N GLU A 231 10.76 -11.40 12.36
CA GLU A 231 12.11 -11.23 12.92
C GLU A 231 13.14 -12.02 12.08
N PRO A 232 13.99 -11.36 11.28
CA PRO A 232 13.93 -9.92 10.97
C PRO A 232 12.68 -9.59 10.12
N PRO A 233 12.08 -8.40 10.26
CA PRO A 233 10.89 -7.99 9.50
C PRO A 233 11.28 -7.48 8.10
N ASP A 234 11.96 -8.33 7.36
CA ASP A 234 12.38 -8.10 5.98
C ASP A 234 11.29 -8.60 5.03
N TYR A 235 10.89 -7.78 4.07
CA TYR A 235 9.82 -8.10 3.14
C TYR A 235 10.08 -7.55 1.74
N TRP A 236 9.57 -8.26 0.75
CA TRP A 236 9.55 -7.80 -0.63
C TRP A 236 8.32 -6.95 -0.89
N GLU A 237 8.48 -5.87 -1.64
CA GLU A 237 7.44 -5.19 -2.40
C GLU A 237 7.64 -5.52 -3.87
N LEU A 238 6.58 -5.96 -4.55
CA LEU A 238 6.59 -6.32 -5.96
C LEU A 238 5.43 -5.60 -6.63
N VAL A 239 5.68 -4.88 -7.72
CA VAL A 239 4.66 -4.18 -8.49
C VAL A 239 4.77 -4.57 -9.95
N VAL A 240 3.68 -5.03 -10.55
CA VAL A 240 3.62 -5.44 -11.96
C VAL A 240 2.44 -4.74 -12.64
N SER A 241 2.71 -4.08 -13.76
CA SER A 241 1.69 -3.37 -14.55
C SER A 241 1.15 -4.20 -15.72
N PRO A 242 -0.03 -3.84 -16.27
CA PRO A 242 -0.58 -4.41 -17.50
C PRO A 242 0.28 -4.19 -18.77
N THR A 243 1.34 -3.37 -18.71
CA THR A 243 2.30 -3.21 -19.81
C THR A 243 3.56 -4.06 -19.61
N GLY A 244 3.65 -4.80 -18.50
CA GLY A 244 4.83 -5.58 -18.13
C GLY A 244 5.94 -4.76 -17.49
N ALA A 245 5.72 -3.47 -17.21
CA ALA A 245 6.63 -2.73 -16.33
C ALA A 245 6.57 -3.31 -14.91
N VAL A 246 7.73 -3.39 -14.28
CA VAL A 246 7.93 -4.06 -12.99
C VAL A 246 8.80 -3.21 -12.07
N PHE A 247 8.46 -3.22 -10.79
CA PHE A 247 9.29 -2.71 -9.70
C PHE A 247 9.42 -3.80 -8.64
N ASP A 248 10.62 -3.99 -8.11
CA ASP A 248 10.81 -4.73 -6.87
C ASP A 248 11.79 -4.06 -5.93
N ALA A 249 11.52 -4.18 -4.64
CA ALA A 249 12.41 -3.66 -3.61
C ALA A 249 12.37 -4.52 -2.35
N LEU A 250 13.55 -4.73 -1.77
CA LEU A 250 13.66 -5.35 -0.46
C LEU A 250 13.63 -4.29 0.63
N HIS A 251 12.71 -4.46 1.56
CA HIS A 251 12.53 -3.55 2.69
C HIS A 251 12.85 -4.24 4.00
N ARG A 252 13.31 -3.44 4.98
CA ARG A 252 13.34 -3.81 6.39
C ARG A 252 12.44 -2.88 7.17
N LYS A 253 11.49 -3.41 7.93
CA LYS A 253 10.62 -2.60 8.81
C LYS A 253 11.30 -2.30 10.14
N LYS A 254 11.10 -1.09 10.68
CA LYS A 254 11.22 -0.83 12.12
C LYS A 254 9.83 -0.86 12.75
N LEU A 255 9.59 -1.74 13.71
CA LEU A 255 8.25 -2.00 14.26
C LEU A 255 7.54 -0.73 14.77
N LYS A 256 8.29 0.17 15.42
CA LYS A 256 7.84 1.48 15.95
C LYS A 256 8.25 2.66 15.06
N GLY A 257 8.63 2.38 13.82
CA GLY A 257 9.03 3.39 12.83
C GLY A 257 8.02 3.44 11.70
N TRP A 258 7.80 4.64 11.15
CA TRP A 258 6.96 4.79 9.97
C TRP A 258 7.77 4.49 8.71
N GLY A 259 7.13 3.83 7.74
CA GLY A 259 7.77 3.35 6.53
C GLY A 259 8.81 2.25 6.80
N PRO A 260 9.50 1.80 5.75
CA PRO A 260 10.68 0.97 5.89
C PRO A 260 11.82 1.74 6.58
N GLU A 261 12.57 1.07 7.46
CA GLU A 261 13.81 1.59 8.02
C GLU A 261 14.93 1.58 6.98
N ARG A 262 14.95 0.53 6.15
CA ARG A 262 15.85 0.41 5.01
C ARG A 262 15.05 -0.04 3.80
N THR A 263 15.33 0.60 2.67
CA THR A 263 14.91 0.16 1.35
C THR A 263 16.15 -0.08 0.52
N ASP A 264 16.30 -1.29 0.01
CA ASP A 264 17.34 -1.68 -0.92
C ASP A 264 16.75 -1.70 -2.33
N LEU A 265 16.95 -0.61 -3.07
CA LEU A 265 16.51 -0.44 -4.46
C LEU A 265 17.49 -1.04 -5.47
N GLU A 266 18.70 -1.38 -5.04
CA GLU A 266 19.71 -1.99 -5.91
C GLU A 266 19.55 -3.51 -5.96
N ARG A 267 18.86 -4.08 -4.96
CA ARG A 267 18.55 -5.50 -4.90
C ARG A 267 17.24 -5.82 -5.61
N SER A 268 17.35 -6.51 -6.73
CA SER A 268 16.23 -7.14 -7.44
C SER A 268 16.01 -8.59 -7.02
N LEU A 269 14.77 -9.06 -7.14
CA LEU A 269 14.36 -10.46 -7.03
C LEU A 269 14.62 -11.15 -8.37
N GLU A 270 15.87 -11.58 -8.59
CA GLU A 270 16.35 -12.11 -9.88
C GLU A 270 15.51 -13.27 -10.45
N GLY A 271 14.92 -14.10 -9.59
CA GLY A 271 14.10 -15.24 -10.00
C GLY A 271 12.61 -14.94 -10.14
N LEU A 272 12.19 -13.68 -9.99
CA LEU A 272 10.81 -13.25 -10.23
C LEU A 272 10.42 -13.55 -11.68
N ARG A 273 9.41 -14.38 -11.86
CA ARG A 273 8.79 -14.61 -13.17
C ARG A 273 7.43 -13.95 -13.18
N PHE A 274 7.10 -13.26 -14.26
CA PHE A 274 5.76 -12.70 -14.45
C PHE A 274 5.40 -12.68 -15.93
N ALA A 275 4.11 -12.69 -16.22
CA ALA A 275 3.58 -12.54 -17.56
C ALA A 275 2.27 -11.76 -17.54
N VAL A 276 2.03 -11.05 -18.64
CA VAL A 276 0.79 -10.30 -18.85
C VAL A 276 0.05 -10.90 -20.03
N GLY A 277 -1.24 -11.13 -19.88
CA GLY A 277 -2.07 -11.70 -20.92
C GLY A 277 -3.46 -11.08 -20.99
N LYS A 278 -4.31 -11.72 -21.80
CA LYS A 278 -5.70 -11.30 -22.00
C LYS A 278 -6.60 -12.12 -21.09
N ARG A 279 -7.70 -11.51 -20.66
CA ARG A 279 -8.72 -12.17 -19.84
C ARG A 279 -9.28 -13.41 -20.54
N PRO A 280 -9.34 -14.58 -19.87
CA PRO A 280 -9.92 -15.80 -20.45
C PRO A 280 -11.41 -15.65 -20.79
N ALA A 281 -12.14 -14.89 -19.98
CA ALA A 281 -13.55 -14.58 -20.23
C ALA A 281 -13.77 -13.58 -21.40
N GLY A 282 -12.69 -13.02 -21.96
CA GLY A 282 -12.75 -11.92 -22.90
C GLY A 282 -13.15 -10.59 -22.25
N GLY A 283 -13.48 -9.60 -23.07
CA GLY A 283 -13.78 -8.25 -22.62
C GLY A 283 -12.53 -7.41 -22.28
N PRO A 284 -12.72 -6.14 -21.91
CA PRO A 284 -11.62 -5.26 -21.59
C PRO A 284 -11.01 -5.61 -20.22
N GLY A 285 -9.69 -5.43 -20.10
CA GLY A 285 -8.91 -5.74 -18.90
C GLY A 285 -7.67 -6.58 -19.23
N TYR A 286 -7.07 -7.16 -18.20
CA TYR A 286 -5.76 -7.83 -18.30
C TYR A 286 -5.65 -9.00 -17.31
N VAL A 287 -4.71 -9.90 -17.61
CA VAL A 287 -4.23 -10.92 -16.68
C VAL A 287 -2.80 -10.61 -16.29
N ILE A 288 -2.47 -10.77 -15.02
CA ILE A 288 -1.09 -10.84 -14.54
C ILE A 288 -0.88 -12.17 -13.83
N GLU A 289 0.12 -12.94 -14.23
CA GLU A 289 0.63 -14.11 -13.52
C GLU A 289 2.01 -13.81 -12.94
N ILE A 290 2.28 -14.26 -11.71
CA ILE A 290 3.53 -14.04 -10.99
C ILE A 290 3.95 -15.33 -10.30
N ALA A 291 5.24 -15.67 -10.39
CA ALA A 291 5.87 -16.69 -9.57
C ALA A 291 7.07 -16.11 -8.82
N VAL A 292 7.04 -16.24 -7.50
CA VAL A 292 8.10 -15.80 -6.59
C VAL A 292 8.85 -17.01 -6.05
N PRO A 293 10.17 -17.11 -6.27
CA PRO A 293 10.95 -18.25 -5.81
C PRO A 293 11.16 -18.16 -4.28
N PHE A 294 10.89 -19.28 -3.57
CA PHE A 294 10.98 -19.32 -2.11
C PHE A 294 12.39 -19.12 -1.57
N ASP A 295 13.42 -19.52 -2.33
CA ASP A 295 14.83 -19.42 -1.93
C ASP A 295 15.37 -18.00 -1.95
N GLN A 296 14.68 -17.06 -2.59
CA GLN A 296 15.01 -15.63 -2.60
C GLN A 296 14.17 -14.80 -1.62
N LEU A 297 13.29 -15.44 -0.85
CA LEU A 297 12.60 -14.79 0.25
C LEU A 297 13.55 -14.56 1.44
N PRO A 298 13.43 -13.44 2.19
CA PRO A 298 14.25 -13.18 3.36
C PRO A 298 14.24 -14.33 4.38
N GLY A 299 15.42 -14.72 4.85
CA GLY A 299 15.58 -15.80 5.84
C GLY A 299 15.37 -17.21 5.30
N ARG A 300 15.13 -17.38 3.99
CA ARG A 300 14.99 -18.71 3.38
C ARG A 300 16.31 -19.22 2.81
N THR A 301 16.35 -20.54 2.65
CA THR A 301 17.46 -21.27 2.02
C THR A 301 16.99 -21.89 0.71
N ALA A 302 17.89 -22.50 -0.05
CA ALA A 302 17.55 -23.26 -1.26
C ALA A 302 16.74 -24.55 -1.02
N ALA A 303 16.38 -24.87 0.23
CA ALA A 303 15.55 -26.02 0.54
C ALA A 303 14.12 -25.84 -0.01
N PRO A 304 13.52 -26.91 -0.57
CA PRO A 304 12.12 -26.91 -0.97
C PRO A 304 11.18 -26.46 0.15
N ALA A 305 10.18 -25.63 -0.20
CA ALA A 305 9.09 -25.27 0.70
C ALA A 305 8.24 -26.50 1.05
N LYS A 306 7.64 -26.48 2.25
CA LYS A 306 6.92 -27.63 2.81
C LYS A 306 5.52 -27.24 3.29
N PRO A 307 4.57 -28.19 3.30
CA PRO A 307 3.28 -27.98 3.93
C PRO A 307 3.45 -27.57 5.40
N GLY A 308 2.61 -26.65 5.86
CA GLY A 308 2.61 -26.09 7.22
C GLY A 308 3.53 -24.87 7.40
N GLU A 309 4.41 -24.58 6.44
CA GLU A 309 5.17 -23.32 6.47
C GLU A 309 4.25 -22.12 6.28
N ARG A 310 4.67 -20.98 6.84
CA ARG A 310 3.89 -19.75 6.88
C ARG A 310 4.67 -18.57 6.35
N LEU A 311 3.92 -17.61 5.85
CA LEU A 311 4.35 -16.26 5.50
C LEU A 311 3.15 -15.32 5.66
N SER A 312 3.37 -14.02 5.50
CA SER A 312 2.30 -13.03 5.46
C SER A 312 2.34 -12.27 4.13
N ILE A 313 1.16 -12.06 3.55
CA ILE A 313 1.00 -11.47 2.22
C ILE A 313 0.02 -10.29 2.23
N MET A 314 0.23 -9.31 1.38
CA MET A 314 -0.81 -8.35 0.98
C MET A 314 -0.85 -8.34 -0.53
N LEU A 315 -2.07 -8.38 -1.08
CA LEU A 315 -2.31 -8.20 -2.51
C LEU A 315 -3.13 -6.93 -2.69
N ALA A 316 -2.73 -6.11 -3.64
CA ALA A 316 -3.42 -4.89 -4.01
C ALA A 316 -3.57 -4.79 -5.54
N ARG A 317 -4.71 -4.29 -5.99
CA ARG A 317 -4.96 -3.85 -7.37
C ARG A 317 -5.12 -2.34 -7.32
N PHE A 318 -4.36 -1.68 -8.17
CA PHE A 318 -4.45 -0.24 -8.39
C PHE A 318 -5.21 -0.06 -9.70
N ASP A 319 -6.26 0.73 -9.66
CA ASP A 319 -7.21 1.01 -10.73
C ASP A 319 -7.19 2.53 -10.98
N ARG A 320 -6.60 2.92 -12.11
CA ARG A 320 -6.37 4.31 -12.49
C ARG A 320 -7.18 4.62 -13.74
N THR A 321 -8.09 5.58 -13.59
CA THR A 321 -8.78 6.22 -14.71
C THR A 321 -8.36 7.68 -14.83
N ALA A 322 -8.79 8.37 -15.88
CA ALA A 322 -8.64 9.82 -15.99
C ALA A 322 -9.31 10.57 -14.81
N ALA A 323 -10.35 9.99 -14.21
CA ALA A 323 -11.16 10.65 -13.19
C ALA A 323 -10.87 10.22 -11.75
N ALA A 324 -10.30 9.03 -11.56
CA ALA A 324 -10.17 8.41 -10.24
C ALA A 324 -8.93 7.51 -10.14
N PHE A 325 -8.49 7.32 -8.90
CA PHE A 325 -7.49 6.32 -8.54
C PHE A 325 -8.03 5.54 -7.35
N LYS A 326 -8.28 4.25 -7.57
CA LYS A 326 -8.84 3.34 -6.58
C LYS A 326 -7.86 2.21 -6.34
N THR A 327 -7.89 1.70 -5.12
CA THR A 327 -6.99 0.64 -4.67
C THR A 327 -7.81 -0.40 -3.93
N TYR A 328 -7.70 -1.66 -4.35
CA TYR A 328 -8.48 -2.76 -3.82
C TYR A 328 -7.58 -3.84 -3.26
N SER A 329 -8.06 -4.53 -2.24
CA SER A 329 -7.43 -5.71 -1.66
C SER A 329 -8.41 -6.89 -1.66
N PHE A 330 -7.88 -8.11 -1.64
CA PHE A 330 -8.67 -9.36 -1.71
C PHE A 330 -9.38 -9.75 -0.39
N VAL A 331 -9.10 -9.02 0.69
CA VAL A 331 -9.72 -9.13 2.02
C VAL A 331 -9.87 -7.73 2.63
N PRO A 332 -10.74 -7.47 3.62
CA PRO A 332 -10.93 -6.13 4.16
C PRO A 332 -9.73 -5.65 4.98
N LEU A 333 -8.89 -4.81 4.37
CA LEU A 333 -7.69 -4.23 4.96
C LEU A 333 -7.92 -2.77 5.37
N LEU A 334 -7.51 -2.39 6.57
CA LEU A 334 -7.64 -1.00 7.05
C LEU A 334 -6.79 -0.01 6.26
N SER A 335 -5.57 -0.40 5.88
CA SER A 335 -4.66 0.40 5.06
C SER A 335 -3.78 -0.49 4.19
N TRP A 336 -3.14 0.13 3.20
CA TRP A 336 -2.19 -0.54 2.30
C TRP A 336 -0.73 -0.18 2.59
N GLY A 337 0.17 -0.78 1.81
CA GLY A 337 1.56 -0.36 1.68
C GLY A 337 2.46 -1.03 2.71
N HIS A 338 3.45 -0.29 3.19
CA HIS A 338 4.43 -0.72 4.19
C HIS A 338 3.86 -1.02 5.62
N ASN A 339 2.56 -1.33 5.72
CA ASN A 339 1.87 -1.69 6.95
C ASN A 339 1.91 -3.21 7.19
N ILE A 340 3.00 -3.70 7.76
CA ILE A 340 3.18 -5.12 8.07
C ILE A 340 2.17 -5.66 9.11
N TRP A 341 1.45 -4.79 9.81
CA TRP A 341 0.46 -5.15 10.84
C TRP A 341 -0.90 -5.55 10.28
N ASN A 342 -1.04 -5.43 8.96
CA ASN A 342 -2.27 -5.69 8.22
C ASN A 342 -2.07 -6.76 7.12
N LEU A 343 -0.91 -7.42 7.10
CA LEU A 343 -0.67 -8.52 6.16
C LEU A 343 -1.50 -9.74 6.55
N VAL A 344 -1.94 -10.47 5.54
CA VAL A 344 -2.74 -11.70 5.64
C VAL A 344 -1.82 -12.88 5.93
N PRO A 345 -1.94 -13.56 7.08
CA PRO A 345 -1.19 -14.78 7.31
C PRO A 345 -1.59 -15.86 6.30
N ALA A 346 -0.62 -16.53 5.71
CA ALA A 346 -0.81 -17.60 4.75
C ALA A 346 -0.09 -18.86 5.22
N GLU A 347 -0.75 -20.01 5.10
CA GLU A 347 -0.20 -21.34 5.40
C GLU A 347 -0.16 -22.17 4.13
N LEU A 348 1.01 -22.74 3.83
CA LEU A 348 1.19 -23.67 2.71
C LEU A 348 0.48 -24.99 3.03
N THR A 349 -0.47 -25.43 2.21
CA THR A 349 -1.25 -26.65 2.43
C THR A 349 -1.14 -27.63 1.27
N ARG A 350 -1.34 -28.91 1.57
CA ARG A 350 -1.36 -30.00 0.58
C ARG A 350 -2.75 -30.61 0.53
#